data_AF-A0A2K9P4M8-F1
#
_entry.id   AF-A0A2K9P4M8-F1
#
_cell.length_a   1.000
_cell.length_b   1.000
_cell.length_c   1.000
_cell.angle_alpha   90.00
_cell.angle_beta   90.00
_cell.angle_gamma   90.00
#
_symmetry.space_group_name_H-M   'P 1'
#
loop_
_entity.id
_entity.type
_entity.pdbx_description
1 polymer ?
#
loop_
_entity_poly.entity_id
_entity_poly.type
_entity_poly.pdbx_seq_one_letter_code
_entity_poly.pdbx_strand_id
1 'polypeptide(L)'
;MKNKFCFGVLIIVFISLCMSFSAYAVKTDYVMIVVNDDRLAAPAEILGGVTYIPVRELAESVGAEIFWDETVFGATLSKGDIIITILPGASTPVYVNGTAVKDAVNCYINDEKLMLPLRFFAESFGFKVEYFDAYKIVRVTDGSQTSSAAKILLNFGETALEERTQFNNRPAVNPLKSGGVWIDGRYRMAYNDVESFPGLHVVGNVGFEDISISEKNAKEYAEIINHIAEKVPLADTYSLLVPSMSEFYAPKEIYRSQIEGLSMVYDSLKSWVTPIDAVTALYEHGGEKLYFMTDNHWTQRGAYYAYKSFLECKNETADDINSFQNMKFDYFIGYWQKYLTELDDEKGKLAKISGNFETLERFMPKVNAEGTVYRDGYMRDYLMSVAPVDQNINSYSAFIGGDNPVTVFKTNVDNGRKICIIKDSYGNAFSAWALNNYSVVYIIDPRHVNGLYGFGGGEFKIDEFYRHTEFDDLVIINYPASVESQGFRYALSVL
;
A
#
# COMPACT_ATOMS: atom_id res chain seq x y z
N MET A 1 48.95 -13.23 51.53
CA MET A 1 48.23 -11.94 51.42
C MET A 1 48.15 -11.52 49.96
N LYS A 2 46.91 -11.49 49.44
CA LYS A 2 46.39 -10.63 48.35
C LYS A 2 46.90 -10.82 46.90
N ASN A 3 46.14 -11.63 46.17
CA ASN A 3 45.45 -11.35 44.89
C ASN A 3 45.81 -10.05 44.16
N LYS A 4 46.13 -10.15 42.86
CA LYS A 4 45.41 -9.45 41.77
C LYS A 4 45.56 -10.25 40.45
N PHE A 5 44.61 -11.16 40.19
CA PHE A 5 44.39 -11.70 38.85
C PHE A 5 43.44 -10.72 38.14
N CYS A 6 43.91 -10.04 37.11
CA CYS A 6 43.07 -9.21 36.25
C CYS A 6 42.23 -10.14 35.36
N PHE A 7 40.97 -10.32 35.72
CA PHE A 7 39.97 -10.92 34.85
C PHE A 7 39.62 -9.87 33.78
N GLY A 8 40.09 -10.07 32.56
CA GLY A 8 39.56 -9.38 31.39
C GLY A 8 38.16 -9.91 31.13
N VAL A 9 37.14 -9.13 31.49
CA VAL A 9 35.76 -9.38 31.08
C VAL A 9 35.67 -9.06 29.58
N LEU A 10 35.73 -10.10 28.76
CA LEU A 10 35.37 -10.01 27.34
C LEU A 10 33.85 -9.89 27.29
N ILE A 11 33.34 -8.66 27.14
CA ILE A 11 31.93 -8.41 26.85
C ILE A 11 31.70 -8.88 25.41
N ILE A 12 31.22 -10.11 25.26
CA ILE A 12 30.64 -10.59 24.00
C ILE A 12 29.28 -9.90 23.88
N VAL A 13 29.24 -8.82 23.10
CA VAL A 13 27.99 -8.22 22.66
C VAL A 13 27.35 -9.20 21.68
N PHE A 14 26.45 -10.04 22.19
CA PHE A 14 25.54 -10.83 21.36
C PHE A 14 24.55 -9.86 20.74
N ILE A 15 24.88 -9.31 19.56
CA ILE A 15 23.90 -8.64 18.71
C ILE A 15 22.96 -9.75 18.26
N SER A 16 21.86 -9.91 18.99
CA SER A 16 20.69 -10.64 18.53
C SER A 16 20.13 -9.88 17.35
N LEU A 17 20.65 -10.17 16.14
CA LEU A 17 19.94 -9.93 14.89
C LEU A 17 18.71 -10.85 14.89
N CYS A 18 17.70 -10.50 15.67
CA CYS A 18 16.35 -10.86 15.32
C CYS A 18 16.02 -10.02 14.09
N MET A 19 16.35 -10.53 12.90
CA MET A 19 15.59 -10.16 11.72
C MET A 19 14.19 -10.69 11.97
N SER A 20 13.35 -9.86 12.56
CA SER A 20 11.91 -10.05 12.54
C SER A 20 11.52 -9.95 11.07
N PHE A 21 11.42 -11.09 10.39
CA PHE A 21 10.65 -11.15 9.15
C PHE A 21 9.22 -10.85 9.55
N SER A 22 8.80 -9.60 9.39
CA SER A 22 7.38 -9.28 9.31
C SER A 22 6.84 -10.11 8.15
N ALA A 23 6.01 -11.11 8.46
CA ALA A 23 5.27 -11.86 7.45
C ALA A 23 4.26 -10.89 6.84
N TYR A 24 4.68 -10.15 5.81
CA TYR A 24 3.77 -9.32 5.04
C TYR A 24 2.89 -10.22 4.18
N ALA A 25 1.60 -9.92 4.14
CA ALA A 25 0.67 -10.59 3.26
C ALA A 25 1.04 -10.25 1.81
N VAL A 26 1.79 -11.14 1.17
CA VAL A 26 1.89 -11.17 -0.28
C VAL A 26 0.47 -11.29 -0.83
N LYS A 27 0.08 -10.39 -1.76
CA LYS A 27 -1.23 -10.48 -2.44
C LYS A 27 -1.27 -11.77 -3.24
N THR A 28 -2.04 -12.73 -2.75
CA THR A 28 -2.35 -13.99 -3.42
C THR A 28 -3.70 -13.86 -4.11
N ASP A 29 -3.80 -14.02 -5.43
CA ASP A 29 -5.10 -14.20 -6.11
C ASP A 29 -5.44 -15.69 -6.18
N TYR A 30 -6.74 -16.00 -6.16
CA TYR A 30 -7.25 -17.35 -6.35
C TYR A 30 -7.03 -17.80 -7.80
N VAL A 31 -6.66 -19.06 -7.96
CA VAL A 31 -6.60 -19.71 -9.26
C VAL A 31 -7.08 -21.15 -9.15
N MET A 32 -8.03 -21.53 -10.01
CA MET A 32 -8.49 -22.91 -10.11
C MET A 32 -7.55 -23.71 -11.00
N ILE A 33 -7.14 -24.88 -10.54
CA ILE A 33 -6.29 -25.79 -11.31
C ILE A 33 -7.13 -26.94 -11.86
N VAL A 34 -7.02 -27.18 -13.16
CA VAL A 34 -7.69 -28.28 -13.86
C VAL A 34 -6.63 -29.15 -14.52
N VAL A 35 -6.53 -30.42 -14.13
CA VAL A 35 -5.57 -31.39 -14.65
C VAL A 35 -6.33 -32.45 -15.43
N ASN A 36 -6.02 -32.63 -16.72
CA ASN A 36 -6.63 -33.65 -17.59
C ASN A 36 -8.18 -33.69 -17.53
N ASP A 37 -8.82 -32.52 -17.57
CA ASP A 37 -10.27 -32.28 -17.48
C ASP A 37 -10.89 -32.39 -16.08
N ASP A 38 -10.12 -32.80 -15.07
CA ASP A 38 -10.56 -32.89 -13.68
C ASP A 38 -10.03 -31.72 -12.85
N ARG A 39 -10.87 -31.21 -11.95
CA ARG A 39 -10.46 -30.15 -11.04
C ARG A 39 -9.52 -30.71 -9.97
N LEU A 40 -8.35 -30.08 -9.82
CA LEU A 40 -7.43 -30.33 -8.71
C LEU A 40 -7.75 -29.38 -7.55
N ALA A 41 -8.20 -29.94 -6.43
CA ALA A 41 -8.38 -29.19 -5.20
C ALA A 41 -7.03 -29.00 -4.49
N ALA A 42 -6.30 -27.94 -4.85
CA ALA A 42 -5.05 -27.54 -4.22
C ALA A 42 -5.06 -26.03 -3.95
N PRO A 43 -4.49 -25.55 -2.84
CA PRO A 43 -4.36 -24.12 -2.55
C PRO A 43 -3.28 -23.49 -3.43
N ALA A 44 -3.58 -23.33 -4.72
CA ALA A 44 -2.75 -22.61 -5.65
C ALA A 44 -2.95 -21.09 -5.47
N GLU A 45 -1.88 -20.34 -5.68
CA GLU A 45 -1.87 -18.89 -5.50
C GLU A 45 -1.06 -18.21 -6.59
N ILE A 46 -1.43 -16.98 -6.93
CA ILE A 46 -0.66 -16.15 -7.84
C ILE A 46 0.18 -15.17 -7.01
N LEU A 47 1.50 -15.27 -7.12
CA LEU A 47 2.47 -14.35 -6.49
C LEU A 47 3.35 -13.72 -7.57
N GLY A 48 3.33 -12.39 -7.69
CA GLY A 48 4.15 -11.66 -8.66
C GLY A 48 3.87 -12.08 -10.11
N GLY A 49 2.61 -12.41 -10.43
CA GLY A 49 2.21 -12.91 -11.75
C GLY A 49 2.54 -14.39 -12.02
N VAL A 50 3.18 -15.09 -11.08
CA VAL A 50 3.51 -16.51 -11.20
C VAL A 50 2.52 -17.36 -10.40
N THR A 51 1.94 -18.37 -11.04
CA THR A 51 1.10 -19.37 -10.35
C THR A 51 1.97 -20.36 -9.60
N TYR A 52 1.89 -20.35 -8.27
CA TYR A 52 2.52 -21.33 -7.40
C TYR A 52 1.49 -22.35 -6.94
N ILE A 53 1.93 -23.59 -6.78
CA ILE A 53 1.09 -24.70 -6.34
C ILE A 53 1.88 -25.64 -5.42
N PRO A 54 1.22 -26.25 -4.43
CA PRO A 54 1.80 -27.33 -3.66
C PRO A 54 2.29 -28.47 -4.55
N VAL A 55 3.58 -28.78 -4.42
CA VAL A 55 4.29 -29.74 -5.28
C VAL A 55 3.71 -31.14 -5.16
N ARG A 56 3.30 -31.57 -3.96
CA ARG A 56 2.76 -32.91 -3.70
C ARG A 56 1.45 -33.13 -4.45
N GLU A 57 0.49 -32.22 -4.28
CA GLU A 57 -0.83 -32.31 -4.89
C GLU A 57 -0.74 -32.30 -6.42
N LEU A 58 0.13 -31.45 -7.00
CA LEU A 58 0.32 -31.46 -8.44
C LEU A 58 0.99 -32.76 -8.92
N ALA A 59 2.02 -33.25 -8.21
CA ALA A 59 2.70 -34.50 -8.54
C ALA A 59 1.75 -35.70 -8.57
N GLU A 60 0.95 -35.87 -7.52
CA GLU A 60 -0.04 -36.93 -7.43
C GLU A 60 -1.06 -36.83 -8.58
N SER A 61 -1.53 -35.62 -8.89
CA SER A 61 -2.52 -35.42 -9.97
C SER A 61 -1.98 -35.74 -11.36
N VAL A 62 -0.67 -35.62 -11.58
CA VAL A 62 -0.02 -35.95 -12.85
C VAL A 62 0.60 -37.35 -12.88
N GLY A 63 0.44 -38.15 -11.83
CA GLY A 63 1.01 -39.48 -11.71
C GLY A 63 2.55 -39.49 -11.55
N ALA A 64 3.12 -38.44 -10.96
CA ALA A 64 4.51 -38.40 -10.54
C ALA A 64 4.63 -38.90 -9.09
N GLU A 65 5.70 -39.63 -8.79
CA GLU A 65 6.06 -39.99 -7.43
C GLU A 65 6.80 -38.83 -6.75
N ILE A 66 6.64 -38.70 -5.43
CA ILE A 66 7.31 -37.68 -4.63
C ILE A 66 7.97 -38.32 -3.40
N PHE A 67 9.24 -37.98 -3.20
CA PHE A 67 10.02 -38.34 -2.03
C PHE A 67 10.47 -37.07 -1.30
N TRP A 68 10.25 -37.02 0.01
CA TRP A 68 10.73 -35.92 0.87
C TRP A 68 11.95 -36.37 1.65
N ASP A 69 13.01 -35.56 1.61
CA ASP A 69 14.23 -35.78 2.38
C ASP A 69 14.31 -34.73 3.51
N GLU A 70 14.06 -35.19 4.74
CA GLU A 70 14.11 -34.35 5.94
C GLU A 70 15.50 -33.82 6.25
N THR A 71 16.57 -34.47 5.77
CA THR A 71 17.95 -34.08 6.08
C THR A 71 18.38 -32.81 5.35
N VAL A 72 17.82 -32.60 4.15
CA VAL A 72 18.09 -31.44 3.30
C VAL A 72 16.86 -30.55 3.11
N PHE A 73 15.75 -30.85 3.81
CA PHE A 73 14.45 -30.19 3.68
C PHE A 73 14.01 -30.04 2.20
N GLY A 74 14.23 -31.10 1.41
CA GLY A 74 14.06 -31.08 -0.04
C GLY A 74 13.11 -32.15 -0.56
N ALA A 75 12.61 -31.95 -1.79
CA ALA A 75 11.74 -32.89 -2.48
C ALA A 75 12.41 -33.44 -3.74
N THR A 76 12.23 -34.73 -4.01
CA THR A 76 12.55 -35.35 -5.30
C THR A 76 11.27 -35.89 -5.92
N LEU A 77 11.03 -35.50 -7.17
CA LEU A 77 9.87 -35.91 -7.96
C LEU A 77 10.34 -36.78 -9.10
N SER A 78 9.60 -37.84 -9.43
CA SER A 78 9.93 -38.71 -10.56
C SER A 78 8.70 -39.12 -11.37
N LYS A 79 8.81 -39.02 -12.69
CA LYS A 79 7.82 -39.56 -13.64
C LYS A 79 8.53 -40.05 -14.90
N GLY A 80 8.49 -41.36 -15.14
CA GLY A 80 9.28 -41.98 -16.20
C GLY A 80 10.77 -41.71 -15.99
N ASP A 81 11.45 -41.20 -17.02
CA ASP A 81 12.87 -40.88 -16.99
C ASP A 81 13.18 -39.47 -16.47
N ILE A 82 12.16 -38.71 -16.05
CA ILE A 82 12.31 -37.33 -15.59
C ILE A 82 12.33 -37.30 -14.07
N ILE A 83 13.39 -36.71 -13.53
CA ILE A 83 13.61 -36.51 -12.09
C ILE A 83 13.79 -35.01 -11.84
N ILE A 84 13.01 -34.44 -10.93
CA ILE A 84 13.15 -33.05 -10.48
C ILE A 84 13.54 -33.07 -9.00
N THR A 85 14.68 -32.47 -8.66
CA THR A 85 15.13 -32.30 -7.27
C THR A 85 14.99 -30.84 -6.88
N ILE A 86 14.33 -30.58 -5.75
CA ILE A 86 14.03 -29.26 -5.21
C ILE A 86 14.66 -29.15 -3.82
N LEU A 87 15.49 -28.13 -3.64
CA LEU A 87 16.23 -27.82 -2.42
C LEU A 87 15.87 -26.37 -2.00
N PRO A 88 14.77 -26.17 -1.26
CA PRO A 88 14.38 -24.88 -0.74
C PRO A 88 15.52 -24.21 0.03
N GLY A 89 15.77 -22.92 -0.24
CA GLY A 89 16.82 -22.15 0.43
C GLY A 89 18.25 -22.36 -0.09
N ALA A 90 18.48 -23.26 -1.06
CA ALA A 90 19.76 -23.36 -1.75
C ALA A 90 19.93 -22.21 -2.77
N SER A 91 21.18 -21.81 -3.02
CA SER A 91 21.50 -20.81 -4.06
C SER A 91 21.13 -21.28 -5.48
N THR A 92 21.04 -22.60 -5.68
CA THR A 92 20.52 -23.23 -6.88
C THR A 92 19.47 -24.25 -6.43
N PRO A 93 18.19 -23.84 -6.36
CA PRO A 93 17.16 -24.61 -5.66
C PRO A 93 16.57 -25.75 -6.49
N VAL A 94 16.77 -25.80 -7.80
CA VAL A 94 16.09 -26.79 -8.66
C VAL A 94 17.03 -27.44 -9.67
N TYR A 95 16.92 -28.77 -9.79
CA TYR A 95 17.65 -29.60 -10.73
C TYR A 95 16.67 -30.49 -11.52
N VAL A 96 16.91 -30.65 -12.82
CA VAL A 96 16.19 -31.61 -13.68
C VAL A 96 17.19 -32.62 -14.22
N ASN A 97 16.97 -33.91 -13.97
CA ASN A 97 17.86 -35.02 -14.32
C ASN A 97 19.31 -34.77 -13.88
N GLY A 98 19.48 -34.25 -12.65
CA GLY A 98 20.78 -33.92 -12.06
C GLY A 98 21.44 -32.66 -12.63
N THR A 99 20.83 -31.98 -13.59
CA THR A 99 21.35 -30.73 -14.18
C THR A 99 20.66 -29.53 -13.53
N ALA A 100 21.44 -28.57 -13.05
CA ALA A 100 20.92 -27.33 -12.48
C ALA A 100 20.10 -26.55 -13.51
N VAL A 101 18.92 -26.08 -13.10
CA VAL A 101 18.11 -25.17 -13.92
C VAL A 101 18.77 -23.79 -13.90
N LYS A 102 19.08 -23.25 -15.08
CA LYS A 102 19.81 -21.97 -15.22
C LYS A 102 18.92 -20.76 -14.96
N ASP A 103 17.64 -20.87 -15.28
CA ASP A 103 16.67 -19.83 -14.99
C ASP A 103 16.33 -19.83 -13.50
N ALA A 104 16.12 -18.65 -12.92
CA ALA A 104 15.77 -18.52 -11.52
C ALA A 104 14.36 -19.08 -11.28
N VAL A 105 14.28 -20.35 -10.89
CA VAL A 105 13.04 -20.97 -10.41
C VAL A 105 12.96 -20.77 -8.91
N ASN A 106 12.09 -19.87 -8.46
CA ASN A 106 11.87 -19.64 -7.05
C ASN A 106 10.98 -20.76 -6.47
N CYS A 107 11.29 -21.25 -5.28
CA CYS A 107 10.43 -22.17 -4.52
C CYS A 107 10.45 -21.75 -3.05
N TYR A 108 9.35 -21.98 -2.35
CA TYR A 108 9.21 -21.59 -0.95
C TYR A 108 8.30 -22.54 -0.19
N ILE A 109 8.35 -22.46 1.13
CA ILE A 109 7.43 -23.17 2.01
C ILE A 109 6.34 -22.19 2.45
N ASN A 110 5.08 -22.54 2.23
CA ASN A 110 3.92 -21.80 2.73
C ASN A 110 2.94 -22.77 3.38
N ASP A 111 2.55 -22.50 4.62
CA ASP A 111 1.65 -23.35 5.42
C ASP A 111 2.05 -24.84 5.40
N GLU A 112 3.34 -25.11 5.67
CA GLU A 112 3.97 -26.45 5.64
C GLU A 112 4.02 -27.14 4.25
N LYS A 113 3.67 -26.42 3.18
CA LYS A 113 3.69 -26.95 1.81
C LYS A 113 4.82 -26.36 0.98
N LEU A 114 5.51 -27.22 0.24
CA LEU A 114 6.47 -26.79 -0.78
C LEU A 114 5.73 -26.27 -2.01
N MET A 115 5.92 -25.00 -2.31
CA MET A 115 5.34 -24.27 -3.42
C MET A 115 6.35 -24.14 -4.57
N LEU A 116 5.92 -24.47 -5.79
CA LEU A 116 6.74 -24.36 -7.01
C LEU A 116 5.92 -23.71 -8.14
N PRO A 117 6.57 -22.98 -9.08
CA PRO A 117 5.89 -22.46 -10.25
C PRO A 117 5.25 -23.58 -11.06
N LEU A 118 3.92 -23.53 -11.19
CA LEU A 118 3.11 -24.56 -11.83
C LEU A 118 3.57 -24.83 -13.26
N ARG A 119 3.85 -23.76 -14.03
CA ARG A 119 4.28 -23.89 -15.42
C ARG A 119 5.60 -24.66 -15.54
N PHE A 120 6.59 -24.30 -14.74
CA PHE A 120 7.88 -24.98 -14.70
C PHE A 120 7.70 -26.47 -14.38
N PHE A 121 6.92 -26.78 -13.34
CA PHE A 121 6.62 -28.15 -12.96
C PHE A 121 5.98 -28.94 -14.12
N ALA A 122 4.91 -28.39 -14.69
CA ALA A 122 4.08 -29.05 -15.69
C ALA A 122 4.88 -29.30 -16.98
N GLU A 123 5.54 -28.27 -17.51
CA GLU A 123 6.32 -28.35 -18.75
C GLU A 123 7.54 -29.27 -18.58
N SER A 124 8.15 -29.33 -17.39
CA SER A 124 9.24 -30.28 -17.11
C SER A 124 8.81 -31.74 -17.24
N PHE A 125 7.55 -32.07 -16.93
CA PHE A 125 6.99 -33.41 -17.12
C PHE A 125 6.28 -33.61 -18.47
N GLY A 126 6.43 -32.66 -19.41
CA GLY A 126 5.86 -32.73 -20.75
C GLY A 126 4.38 -32.35 -20.86
N PHE A 127 3.80 -31.76 -19.81
CA PHE A 127 2.44 -31.24 -19.86
C PHE A 127 2.39 -29.87 -20.55
N LYS A 128 1.25 -29.56 -21.15
CA LYS A 128 0.91 -28.24 -21.68
C LYS A 128 0.10 -27.46 -20.65
N VAL A 129 0.36 -26.16 -20.56
CA VAL A 129 -0.36 -25.23 -19.67
C VAL A 129 -1.11 -24.19 -20.48
N GLU A 130 -2.42 -24.07 -20.23
CA GLU A 130 -3.32 -23.09 -20.85
C GLU A 130 -3.96 -22.24 -19.74
N TYR A 131 -3.97 -20.93 -19.93
CA TYR A 131 -4.51 -19.96 -18.96
C TYR A 131 -5.83 -19.40 -19.49
N PHE A 132 -6.85 -19.38 -18.62
CA PHE A 132 -8.13 -18.73 -18.87
C PHE A 132 -8.31 -17.57 -17.89
N ASP A 133 -7.67 -16.44 -18.17
CA ASP A 133 -7.52 -15.34 -17.23
C ASP A 133 -8.84 -14.75 -16.73
N ALA A 134 -9.85 -14.68 -17.61
CA ALA A 134 -11.19 -14.16 -17.28
C ALA A 134 -11.87 -14.95 -16.14
N TYR A 135 -11.55 -16.25 -16.02
CA TYR A 135 -12.12 -17.16 -15.01
C TYR A 135 -11.09 -17.59 -13.96
N LYS A 136 -9.84 -17.11 -14.07
CA LYS A 136 -8.69 -17.55 -13.25
C LYS A 136 -8.56 -19.08 -13.17
N ILE A 137 -8.62 -19.72 -14.33
CA ILE A 137 -8.38 -21.17 -14.45
C ILE A 137 -7.03 -21.39 -15.13
N VAL A 138 -6.23 -22.29 -14.56
CA VAL A 138 -5.03 -22.83 -15.21
C VAL A 138 -5.27 -24.30 -15.50
N ARG A 139 -5.20 -24.64 -16.78
CA ARG A 139 -5.40 -26.00 -17.27
C ARG A 139 -4.05 -26.64 -17.59
N VAL A 140 -3.79 -27.80 -17.00
CA VAL A 140 -2.61 -28.64 -17.22
C VAL A 140 -3.05 -29.91 -17.94
N THR A 141 -2.40 -30.24 -19.06
CA THR A 141 -2.83 -31.39 -19.88
C THR A 141 -1.65 -32.18 -20.46
N ASP A 142 -1.76 -33.50 -20.54
CA ASP A 142 -0.77 -34.37 -21.19
C ASP A 142 -1.03 -34.58 -22.70
N GLY A 143 -2.10 -34.01 -23.24
CA GLY A 143 -2.52 -34.20 -24.63
C GLY A 143 -3.54 -35.33 -24.84
N SER A 144 -3.90 -36.09 -23.80
CA SER A 144 -4.88 -37.19 -23.87
C SER A 144 -6.32 -36.77 -23.60
N GLN A 145 -6.54 -35.51 -23.20
CA GLN A 145 -7.83 -34.95 -22.82
C GLN A 145 -8.88 -34.98 -23.94
N THR A 146 -10.16 -35.08 -23.55
CA THR A 146 -11.28 -35.13 -24.50
C THR A 146 -12.05 -33.82 -24.59
N SER A 147 -11.93 -32.96 -23.57
CA SER A 147 -12.67 -31.70 -23.50
C SER A 147 -11.98 -30.58 -24.28
N SER A 148 -12.78 -29.80 -25.02
CA SER A 148 -12.31 -28.54 -25.60
C SER A 148 -12.14 -27.47 -24.52
N ALA A 149 -11.38 -26.40 -24.80
CA ALA A 149 -11.29 -25.23 -23.92
C ALA A 149 -12.67 -24.67 -23.55
N ALA A 150 -13.60 -24.60 -24.51
CA ALA A 150 -14.97 -24.15 -24.26
C ALA A 150 -15.71 -25.05 -23.25
N LYS A 151 -15.49 -26.37 -23.28
CA LYS A 151 -16.11 -27.31 -22.34
C LYS A 151 -15.52 -27.19 -20.93
N ILE A 152 -14.22 -26.88 -20.81
CA ILE A 152 -13.60 -26.55 -19.52
C ILE A 152 -14.25 -25.30 -18.90
N LEU A 153 -14.42 -24.23 -19.70
CA LEU A 153 -15.07 -23.01 -19.23
C LEU A 153 -16.53 -23.24 -18.83
N LEU A 154 -17.28 -24.06 -19.58
CA LEU A 154 -18.66 -24.42 -19.23
C LEU A 154 -18.75 -25.22 -17.93
N ASN A 155 -17.80 -26.13 -17.68
CA ASN A 155 -17.83 -26.99 -16.51
C ASN A 155 -17.36 -26.28 -15.23
N PHE A 156 -16.40 -25.35 -15.35
CA PHE A 156 -15.67 -24.82 -14.20
C PHE A 156 -15.72 -23.29 -14.08
N GLY A 157 -16.14 -22.57 -15.11
CA GLY A 157 -16.09 -21.10 -15.14
C GLY A 157 -16.87 -20.45 -14.00
N GLU A 158 -18.14 -20.83 -13.81
CA GLU A 158 -18.97 -20.27 -12.73
C GLU A 158 -18.41 -20.64 -11.35
N THR A 159 -18.06 -21.90 -11.12
CA THR A 159 -17.47 -22.34 -9.83
C THR A 159 -16.16 -21.64 -9.53
N ALA A 160 -15.29 -21.42 -10.53
CA ALA A 160 -14.04 -20.69 -10.34
C ALA A 160 -14.29 -19.23 -9.95
N LEU A 161 -15.31 -18.59 -10.53
CA LEU A 161 -15.70 -17.24 -10.14
C LEU A 161 -16.30 -17.18 -8.73
N GLU A 162 -17.14 -18.16 -8.36
CA GLU A 162 -17.72 -18.26 -7.02
C GLU A 162 -16.64 -18.49 -5.95
N GLU A 163 -15.73 -19.42 -6.19
CA GLU A 163 -14.64 -19.71 -5.26
C GLU A 163 -13.63 -18.59 -5.18
N ARG A 164 -13.33 -17.93 -6.31
CA ARG A 164 -12.55 -16.70 -6.30
C ARG A 164 -13.23 -15.65 -5.43
N THR A 165 -14.54 -15.47 -5.57
CA THR A 165 -15.31 -14.52 -4.75
C THR A 165 -15.24 -14.87 -3.26
N GLN A 166 -15.33 -16.16 -2.91
CA GLN A 166 -15.20 -16.62 -1.51
C GLN A 166 -13.78 -16.47 -0.97
N PHE A 167 -12.77 -16.84 -1.75
CA PHE A 167 -11.36 -16.72 -1.40
C PHE A 167 -11.00 -15.24 -1.18
N ASN A 168 -11.44 -14.38 -2.09
CA ASN A 168 -11.24 -12.94 -2.04
C ASN A 168 -12.00 -12.31 -0.84
N ASN A 169 -13.13 -12.89 -0.42
CA ASN A 169 -13.95 -12.34 0.68
C ASN A 169 -13.31 -12.42 2.08
N ARG A 170 -12.11 -12.99 2.20
CA ARG A 170 -11.31 -12.98 3.44
C ARG A 170 -10.98 -11.54 3.86
N PRO A 171 -10.86 -11.25 5.16
CA PRO A 171 -10.38 -9.95 5.62
C PRO A 171 -8.94 -9.73 5.18
N ALA A 172 -8.57 -8.47 4.96
CA ALA A 172 -7.19 -8.07 4.78
C ALA A 172 -6.38 -8.35 6.06
N VAL A 173 -5.06 -8.54 5.91
CA VAL A 173 -4.16 -8.58 7.06
C VAL A 173 -3.97 -7.16 7.56
N ASN A 174 -4.40 -6.90 8.79
CA ASN A 174 -4.26 -5.60 9.43
C ASN A 174 -2.84 -5.45 10.02
N PRO A 175 -1.98 -4.60 9.43
CA PRO A 175 -0.60 -4.50 9.86
C PRO A 175 -0.44 -3.83 11.23
N LEU A 176 -1.43 -3.06 11.69
CA LEU A 176 -1.42 -2.40 13.01
C LEU A 176 -1.60 -3.37 14.18
N LYS A 177 -1.98 -4.63 13.92
CA LYS A 177 -2.11 -5.69 14.92
C LYS A 177 -0.96 -6.69 14.90
N SER A 178 -0.24 -6.78 13.78
CA SER A 178 0.94 -7.64 13.66
C SER A 178 2.16 -6.94 14.27
N GLY A 179 2.65 -7.41 15.42
CA GLY A 179 3.95 -7.00 15.93
C GLY A 179 4.04 -6.52 17.39
N GLY A 180 2.95 -6.40 18.14
CA GLY A 180 3.00 -5.89 19.52
C GLY A 180 2.86 -4.37 19.60
N VAL A 181 2.73 -3.82 20.82
CA VAL A 181 2.40 -2.40 21.05
C VAL A 181 3.68 -1.54 20.94
N TRP A 182 3.78 -0.71 19.90
CA TRP A 182 4.99 0.09 19.61
C TRP A 182 4.87 1.60 19.89
N ILE A 183 3.71 2.05 20.36
CA ILE A 183 3.39 3.48 20.45
C ILE A 183 3.22 3.87 21.91
N ASP A 184 4.21 4.55 22.46
CA ASP A 184 4.16 5.16 23.79
C ASP A 184 3.96 6.68 23.75
N GLY A 185 3.91 7.31 24.93
CA GLY A 185 3.69 8.75 25.04
C GLY A 185 4.94 9.63 24.86
N ARG A 186 6.07 9.12 24.33
CA ARG A 186 7.36 9.85 24.36
C ARG A 186 7.40 11.16 23.59
N TYR A 187 6.58 11.32 22.55
CA TYR A 187 6.54 12.55 21.75
C TYR A 187 5.46 13.54 22.21
N ARG A 188 4.71 13.22 23.26
CA ARG A 188 3.61 14.07 23.73
C ARG A 188 4.12 15.39 24.26
N MET A 189 3.44 16.46 23.86
CA MET A 189 3.65 17.78 24.42
C MET A 189 3.14 17.85 25.85
N ALA A 190 3.75 18.72 26.66
CA ALA A 190 3.26 19.02 27.99
C ALA A 190 1.93 19.79 27.90
N TYR A 191 0.98 19.47 28.80
CA TYR A 191 -0.31 20.15 28.87
C TYR A 191 -0.20 21.50 29.58
N ASN A 192 0.20 22.51 28.82
CA ASN A 192 0.31 23.89 29.30
C ASN A 192 -0.26 24.85 28.25
N ASP A 193 -0.86 25.96 28.70
CA ASP A 193 -1.38 27.02 27.83
C ASP A 193 -2.34 26.49 26.74
N VAL A 194 -3.36 25.73 27.16
CA VAL A 194 -4.33 25.09 26.27
C VAL A 194 -5.58 25.92 26.11
N GLU A 195 -5.95 26.17 24.86
CA GLU A 195 -7.19 26.80 24.44
C GLU A 195 -7.98 25.84 23.57
N SER A 196 -9.28 25.71 23.80
CA SER A 196 -10.14 24.77 23.06
C SER A 196 -11.17 25.53 22.23
N PHE A 197 -11.37 25.06 21.01
CA PHE A 197 -12.31 25.54 20.01
C PHE A 197 -13.16 24.35 19.52
N PRO A 198 -14.28 24.58 18.83
CA PRO A 198 -15.00 23.51 18.15
C PRO A 198 -14.07 22.76 17.17
N GLY A 199 -13.70 21.52 17.50
CA GLY A 199 -12.87 20.64 16.66
C GLY A 199 -11.36 20.93 16.67
N LEU A 200 -10.87 21.90 17.45
CA LEU A 200 -9.45 22.27 17.50
C LEU A 200 -9.02 22.60 18.94
N HIS A 201 -7.89 22.08 19.37
CA HIS A 201 -7.18 22.52 20.57
C HIS A 201 -5.89 23.24 20.16
N VAL A 202 -5.57 24.35 20.82
CA VAL A 202 -4.31 25.07 20.64
C VAL A 202 -3.50 24.95 21.92
N VAL A 203 -2.29 24.40 21.82
CA VAL A 203 -1.37 24.19 22.94
C VAL A 203 -0.12 25.02 22.67
N GLY A 204 0.01 26.15 23.37
CA GLY A 204 1.02 27.16 23.03
C GLY A 204 0.77 27.75 21.63
N ASN A 205 1.59 27.37 20.66
CA ASN A 205 1.50 27.82 19.26
C ASN A 205 1.25 26.67 18.27
N VAL A 206 0.72 25.54 18.76
CA VAL A 206 0.47 24.32 18.00
C VAL A 206 -1.02 24.00 17.98
N GLY A 207 -1.59 23.77 16.80
CA GLY A 207 -2.98 23.35 16.62
C GLY A 207 -3.14 21.84 16.54
N PHE A 208 -4.11 21.28 17.26
CA PHE A 208 -4.44 19.86 17.34
C PHE A 208 -5.91 19.66 17.02
N GLU A 209 -6.22 18.99 15.92
CA GLU A 209 -7.60 18.62 15.61
C GLU A 209 -8.11 17.59 16.64
N ASP A 210 -9.32 17.82 17.14
CA ASP A 210 -10.05 16.85 17.97
C ASP A 210 -10.81 15.89 17.05
N ILE A 211 -10.12 14.84 16.61
CA ILE A 211 -10.66 13.85 15.68
C ILE A 211 -10.44 12.45 16.23
N SER A 212 -11.50 11.65 16.15
CA SER A 212 -11.49 10.20 16.22
C SER A 212 -12.33 9.65 15.08
N ILE A 213 -12.21 8.35 14.82
CA ILE A 213 -13.02 7.65 13.82
C ILE A 213 -14.02 6.78 14.58
N SER A 214 -15.31 6.94 14.29
CA SER A 214 -16.33 6.06 14.86
C SER A 214 -16.34 4.69 14.17
N GLU A 215 -16.69 3.63 14.90
CA GLU A 215 -16.77 2.27 14.35
C GLU A 215 -17.69 2.21 13.11
N LYS A 216 -18.82 2.90 13.17
CA LYS A 216 -19.76 3.02 12.04
C LYS A 216 -19.05 3.57 10.81
N ASN A 217 -18.36 4.70 10.96
CA ASN A 217 -17.75 5.39 9.83
C ASN A 217 -16.51 4.66 9.31
N ALA A 218 -15.77 3.98 10.19
CA ALA A 218 -14.68 3.09 9.80
C ALA A 218 -15.17 1.97 8.87
N LYS A 219 -16.28 1.31 9.23
CA LYS A 219 -16.89 0.24 8.42
C LYS A 219 -17.44 0.77 7.09
N GLU A 220 -18.21 1.85 7.13
CA GLU A 220 -18.76 2.47 5.91
C GLU A 220 -17.64 2.92 4.95
N TYR A 221 -16.54 3.48 5.48
CA TYR A 221 -15.38 3.84 4.67
C TYR A 221 -14.72 2.60 4.06
N ALA A 222 -14.47 1.55 4.85
CA ALA A 222 -13.87 0.31 4.35
C ALA A 222 -14.71 -0.34 3.24
N GLU A 223 -16.03 -0.35 3.38
CA GLU A 223 -16.97 -0.85 2.35
C GLU A 223 -16.81 -0.09 1.02
N ILE A 224 -16.70 1.25 1.08
CA ILE A 224 -16.45 2.08 -0.10
C ILE A 224 -15.12 1.71 -0.76
N ILE A 225 -14.05 1.56 0.03
CA ILE A 225 -12.73 1.17 -0.48
C ILE A 225 -12.77 -0.21 -1.14
N ASN A 226 -13.42 -1.19 -0.50
CA ASN A 226 -13.57 -2.53 -1.05
C ASN A 226 -14.29 -2.49 -2.41
N HIS A 227 -15.35 -1.69 -2.53
CA HIS A 227 -16.11 -1.55 -3.77
C HIS A 227 -15.34 -0.84 -4.89
N ILE A 228 -14.54 0.18 -4.55
CA ILE A 228 -13.64 0.83 -5.52
C ILE A 228 -12.63 -0.20 -6.06
N ALA A 229 -12.04 -1.01 -5.18
CA ALA A 229 -11.06 -2.03 -5.57
C ALA A 229 -11.66 -3.14 -6.46
N GLU A 230 -12.92 -3.55 -6.21
CA GLU A 230 -13.66 -4.51 -7.06
C GLU A 230 -13.80 -4.02 -8.51
N LYS A 231 -13.92 -2.70 -8.71
CA LYS A 231 -14.06 -2.07 -10.03
C LYS A 231 -12.76 -2.06 -10.85
N VAL A 232 -11.62 -2.32 -10.22
CA VAL A 232 -10.28 -2.29 -10.85
C VAL A 232 -9.48 -3.57 -10.56
N PRO A 233 -10.02 -4.75 -10.92
CA PRO A 233 -9.56 -6.03 -10.39
C PRO A 233 -8.14 -6.47 -10.81
N LEU A 234 -7.53 -5.78 -11.78
CA LEU A 234 -6.16 -6.06 -12.22
C LEU A 234 -5.15 -5.06 -11.64
N ALA A 235 -5.60 -3.99 -10.96
CA ALA A 235 -4.71 -3.09 -10.23
C ALA A 235 -4.43 -3.62 -8.82
N ASP A 236 -3.21 -3.40 -8.35
CA ASP A 236 -2.88 -3.58 -6.93
C ASP A 236 -3.44 -2.40 -6.15
N THR A 237 -4.44 -2.67 -5.29
CA THR A 237 -5.15 -1.62 -4.54
C THR A 237 -4.67 -1.56 -3.11
N TYR A 238 -4.33 -0.36 -2.67
CA TYR A 238 -3.78 -0.07 -1.35
C TYR A 238 -4.63 0.95 -0.60
N SER A 239 -4.81 0.73 0.69
CA SER A 239 -5.43 1.69 1.61
C SER A 239 -4.37 2.23 2.56
N LEU A 240 -4.15 3.53 2.52
CA LEU A 240 -3.16 4.24 3.32
C LEU A 240 -3.85 5.26 4.21
N LEU A 241 -4.08 4.90 5.47
CA LEU A 241 -4.61 5.82 6.46
C LEU A 241 -3.48 6.46 7.26
N VAL A 242 -3.49 7.79 7.29
CA VAL A 242 -2.45 8.59 7.93
C VAL A 242 -2.99 9.24 9.19
N PRO A 243 -2.49 8.93 10.39
CA PRO A 243 -2.90 9.64 11.60
C PRO A 243 -2.57 11.13 11.51
N SER A 244 -3.35 11.98 12.18
CA SER A 244 -2.99 13.39 12.33
C SER A 244 -1.91 13.57 13.40
N MET A 245 -1.36 14.76 13.50
CA MET A 245 -0.36 15.10 14.53
C MET A 245 -0.88 14.88 15.97
N SER A 246 -2.20 14.89 16.16
CA SER A 246 -2.83 14.64 17.47
C SER A 246 -2.52 13.25 18.01
N GLU A 247 -2.27 12.25 17.16
CA GLU A 247 -1.91 10.90 17.61
C GLU A 247 -0.58 10.90 18.39
N PHE A 248 0.41 11.63 17.86
CA PHE A 248 1.79 11.59 18.33
C PHE A 248 2.07 12.65 19.41
N TYR A 249 1.65 13.89 19.16
CA TYR A 249 2.12 15.05 19.92
C TYR A 249 1.09 15.64 20.86
N ALA A 250 -0.19 15.28 20.74
CA ALA A 250 -1.21 15.83 21.63
C ALA A 250 -0.87 15.50 23.10
N PRO A 251 -0.98 16.49 24.00
CA PRO A 251 -0.90 16.23 25.44
C PRO A 251 -1.89 15.16 25.86
N LYS A 252 -1.53 14.41 26.90
CA LYS A 252 -2.28 13.23 27.38
C LYS A 252 -3.76 13.53 27.68
N GLU A 253 -4.06 14.75 28.09
CA GLU A 253 -5.36 15.24 28.53
C GLU A 253 -6.34 15.38 27.35
N ILE A 254 -5.85 15.84 26.19
CA ILE A 254 -6.65 16.01 24.97
C ILE A 254 -6.43 14.89 23.95
N TYR A 255 -5.45 14.02 24.18
CA TYR A 255 -5.19 12.89 23.31
C TYR A 255 -6.39 11.94 23.22
N ARG A 256 -6.76 11.62 21.99
CA ARG A 256 -7.68 10.56 21.62
C ARG A 256 -6.99 9.70 20.57
N SER A 257 -6.91 8.40 20.82
CA SER A 257 -6.23 7.51 19.87
C SER A 257 -7.05 7.40 18.60
N GLN A 258 -6.39 7.65 17.48
CA GLN A 258 -6.90 7.45 16.13
C GLN A 258 -6.59 6.04 15.64
N ILE A 259 -5.56 5.38 16.19
CA ILE A 259 -5.09 4.04 15.80
C ILE A 259 -6.21 3.01 15.88
N GLU A 260 -7.03 3.04 16.93
CA GLU A 260 -8.15 2.11 17.08
C GLU A 260 -9.11 2.23 15.90
N GLY A 261 -9.45 3.47 15.52
CA GLY A 261 -10.27 3.77 14.36
C GLY A 261 -9.64 3.37 13.02
N LEU A 262 -8.35 3.65 12.81
CA LEU A 262 -7.62 3.20 11.62
C LEU A 262 -7.60 1.66 11.54
N SER A 263 -7.36 1.00 12.67
CA SER A 263 -7.38 -0.46 12.78
C SER A 263 -8.75 -1.03 12.45
N MET A 264 -9.85 -0.40 12.90
CA MET A 264 -11.21 -0.84 12.56
C MET A 264 -11.48 -0.76 11.05
N VAL A 265 -10.95 0.25 10.36
CA VAL A 265 -11.00 0.30 8.89
C VAL A 265 -10.25 -0.89 8.32
N TYR A 266 -9.00 -1.11 8.73
CA TYR A 266 -8.16 -2.19 8.21
C TYR A 266 -8.71 -3.59 8.48
N ASP A 267 -9.35 -3.82 9.62
CA ASP A 267 -10.06 -5.07 9.93
C ASP A 267 -11.27 -5.33 9.01
N SER A 268 -11.84 -4.26 8.46
CA SER A 268 -13.03 -4.31 7.60
C SER A 268 -12.69 -4.34 6.10
N LEU A 269 -11.42 -4.16 5.74
CA LEU A 269 -10.94 -4.30 4.36
C LEU A 269 -10.94 -5.77 3.94
N LYS A 270 -11.17 -6.01 2.65
CA LYS A 270 -11.11 -7.34 2.04
C LYS A 270 -9.69 -7.62 1.55
N SER A 271 -9.37 -8.91 1.40
CA SER A 271 -8.01 -9.38 1.07
C SER A 271 -7.46 -8.86 -0.27
N TRP A 272 -8.32 -8.34 -1.15
CA TRP A 272 -7.91 -7.68 -2.39
C TRP A 272 -7.49 -6.21 -2.22
N VAL A 273 -7.61 -5.65 -1.01
CA VAL A 273 -7.09 -4.35 -0.62
C VAL A 273 -5.95 -4.54 0.38
N THR A 274 -4.78 -4.00 0.09
CA THR A 274 -3.62 -4.07 0.98
C THR A 274 -3.57 -2.83 1.88
N PRO A 275 -3.77 -2.97 3.21
CA PRO A 275 -3.60 -1.85 4.14
C PRO A 275 -2.12 -1.54 4.35
N ILE A 276 -1.75 -0.26 4.44
CA ILE A 276 -0.36 0.17 4.63
C ILE A 276 -0.16 0.73 6.04
N ASP A 277 0.91 0.30 6.71
CA ASP A 277 1.29 0.80 8.02
C ASP A 277 2.15 2.07 7.93
N ALA A 278 1.48 3.21 7.81
CA ALA A 278 2.13 4.51 8.00
C ALA A 278 2.38 4.86 9.47
N VAL A 279 1.62 4.26 10.39
CA VAL A 279 1.61 4.66 11.81
C VAL A 279 2.96 4.33 12.42
N THR A 280 3.46 3.11 12.24
CA THR A 280 4.75 2.67 12.77
C THR A 280 5.88 3.51 12.17
N ALA A 281 5.90 3.69 10.84
CA ALA A 281 6.93 4.48 10.16
C ALA A 281 6.97 5.95 10.63
N LEU A 282 5.81 6.58 10.82
CA LEU A 282 5.74 7.94 11.36
C LEU A 282 6.18 7.99 12.84
N TYR A 283 5.82 6.97 13.63
CA TYR A 283 6.18 6.91 15.04
C TYR A 283 7.69 6.76 15.25
N GLU A 284 8.35 5.90 14.48
CA GLU A 284 9.81 5.71 14.51
C GLU A 284 10.58 7.02 14.26
N HIS A 285 9.98 7.91 13.47
CA HIS A 285 10.55 9.21 13.10
C HIS A 285 9.88 10.40 13.80
N GLY A 286 9.09 10.18 14.85
CA GLY A 286 8.34 11.24 15.56
C GLY A 286 9.21 12.31 16.23
N GLY A 287 10.52 12.10 16.33
CA GLY A 287 11.47 13.14 16.76
C GLY A 287 11.81 14.17 15.67
N GLU A 288 11.44 13.93 14.42
CA GLU A 288 11.65 14.81 13.28
C GLU A 288 10.45 15.75 13.05
N LYS A 289 10.61 16.75 12.17
CA LYS A 289 9.51 17.64 11.77
C LYS A 289 8.57 16.95 10.77
N LEU A 290 7.73 16.05 11.28
CA LEU A 290 6.80 15.27 10.47
C LEU A 290 5.48 15.99 10.18
N TYR A 291 5.09 16.96 11.02
CA TYR A 291 3.87 17.76 10.84
C TYR A 291 4.16 19.24 10.99
N PHE A 292 3.30 20.04 10.37
CA PHE A 292 3.25 21.48 10.62
C PHE A 292 2.50 21.72 11.93
N MET A 293 2.98 22.66 12.73
CA MET A 293 2.35 23.06 13.99
C MET A 293 1.17 24.02 13.78
N THR A 294 1.16 24.75 12.67
CA THR A 294 0.20 25.81 12.32
C THR A 294 -0.76 25.40 11.19
N ASP A 295 -0.76 24.13 10.82
CA ASP A 295 -1.54 23.57 9.73
C ASP A 295 -1.99 22.14 10.08
N ASN A 296 -3.02 21.64 9.41
CA ASN A 296 -3.58 20.32 9.68
C ASN A 296 -2.78 19.17 9.04
N HIS A 297 -1.82 19.46 8.16
CA HIS A 297 -1.10 18.46 7.39
C HIS A 297 0.23 18.03 8.03
N TRP A 298 0.66 16.83 7.64
CA TRP A 298 2.07 16.45 7.71
C TRP A 298 2.97 17.34 6.82
N THR A 299 4.28 17.26 7.00
CA THR A 299 5.26 17.82 6.06
C THR A 299 5.52 16.86 4.92
N GLN A 300 6.23 17.29 3.86
CA GLN A 300 6.67 16.37 2.80
C GLN A 300 7.58 15.25 3.33
N ARG A 301 8.31 15.50 4.43
CA ARG A 301 9.11 14.50 5.16
C ARG A 301 8.22 13.48 5.88
N GLY A 302 7.12 13.90 6.51
CA GLY A 302 6.11 12.96 7.02
C GLY A 302 5.55 12.08 5.91
N ALA A 303 5.20 12.69 4.77
CA ALA A 303 4.71 11.96 3.61
C ALA A 303 5.74 10.97 3.02
N TYR A 304 7.03 11.28 3.11
CA TYR A 304 8.11 10.38 2.68
C TYR A 304 8.09 9.05 3.45
N TYR A 305 7.90 9.08 4.77
CA TYR A 305 7.91 7.85 5.57
C TYR A 305 6.69 6.97 5.27
N ALA A 306 5.52 7.55 5.02
CA ALA A 306 4.37 6.78 4.53
C ALA A 306 4.57 6.26 3.10
N TYR A 307 5.22 7.04 2.23
CA TYR A 307 5.58 6.58 0.88
C TYR A 307 6.60 5.44 0.93
N LYS A 308 7.53 5.47 1.87
CA LYS A 308 8.47 4.38 2.12
C LYS A 308 7.73 3.10 2.54
N SER A 309 6.77 3.18 3.47
CA SER A 309 5.92 2.04 3.83
C SER A 309 5.14 1.46 2.64
N PHE A 310 4.67 2.33 1.73
CA PHE A 310 4.06 1.91 0.48
C PHE A 310 5.03 1.16 -0.44
N LEU A 311 6.26 1.63 -0.61
CA LEU A 311 7.24 0.89 -1.41
C LEU A 311 7.65 -0.42 -0.75
N GLU A 312 7.84 -0.44 0.57
CA GLU A 312 8.19 -1.64 1.33
C GLU A 312 7.12 -2.73 1.23
N CYS A 313 5.82 -2.38 1.23
CA CYS A 313 4.75 -3.36 1.06
C CYS A 313 4.77 -4.04 -0.32
N LYS A 314 5.49 -3.46 -1.28
CA LYS A 314 5.71 -3.98 -2.63
C LYS A 314 7.06 -4.68 -2.79
N ASN A 315 7.82 -4.82 -1.71
CA ASN A 315 9.22 -5.25 -1.73
C ASN A 315 10.12 -4.32 -2.57
N GLU A 316 9.75 -3.04 -2.65
CA GLU A 316 10.56 -1.99 -3.26
C GLU A 316 11.23 -1.15 -2.17
N THR A 317 12.23 -0.36 -2.54
CA THR A 317 12.97 0.49 -1.60
C THR A 317 12.87 1.94 -2.03
N ALA A 318 12.54 2.83 -1.09
CA ALA A 318 12.61 4.27 -1.30
C ALA A 318 14.07 4.73 -1.34
N ASP A 319 14.38 5.66 -2.25
CA ASP A 319 15.64 6.40 -2.21
C ASP A 319 15.78 7.13 -0.87
N ASP A 320 16.99 7.13 -0.29
CA ASP A 320 17.28 7.89 0.94
C ASP A 320 16.86 9.36 0.76
N ILE A 321 16.03 9.88 1.67
CA ILE A 321 15.54 11.26 1.64
C ILE A 321 16.67 12.29 1.53
N ASN A 322 17.86 12.00 2.07
CA ASN A 322 19.02 12.89 2.01
C ASN A 322 19.69 12.95 0.63
N SER A 323 19.31 12.05 -0.29
CA SER A 323 19.79 12.05 -1.67
C SER A 323 19.02 13.00 -2.59
N PHE A 324 17.92 13.59 -2.09
CA PHE A 324 17.11 14.55 -2.83
C PHE A 324 17.61 15.97 -2.60
N GLN A 325 17.61 16.79 -3.66
CA GLN A 325 17.81 18.24 -3.49
C GLN A 325 16.64 18.79 -2.67
N ASN A 326 16.95 19.47 -1.56
CA ASN A 326 15.94 20.14 -0.76
C ASN A 326 16.12 21.66 -0.71
N MET A 327 15.01 22.35 -0.41
CA MET A 327 14.97 23.79 -0.17
C MET A 327 14.14 24.08 1.08
N LYS A 328 14.57 25.06 1.87
CA LYS A 328 13.89 25.49 3.09
C LYS A 328 13.45 26.93 2.94
N PHE A 329 12.23 27.21 3.38
CA PHE A 329 11.69 28.57 3.38
C PHE A 329 11.03 28.87 4.72
N ASP A 330 11.57 29.85 5.43
CA ASP A 330 11.17 30.21 6.79
C ASP A 330 10.02 31.22 6.78
N TYR A 331 8.90 30.82 6.18
CA TYR A 331 7.63 31.56 6.21
C TYR A 331 6.51 30.71 5.60
N PHE A 332 6.19 29.58 6.23
CA PHE A 332 5.05 28.76 5.83
C PHE A 332 3.72 29.38 6.29
N ILE A 333 2.73 29.39 5.39
CA ILE A 333 1.37 29.86 5.67
C ILE A 333 0.46 28.65 5.87
N GLY A 334 0.17 28.34 7.14
CA GLY A 334 -0.65 27.21 7.54
C GLY A 334 -2.15 27.49 7.57
N TYR A 335 -2.95 26.42 7.48
CA TYR A 335 -4.41 26.44 7.45
C TYR A 335 -5.03 27.05 8.71
N TRP A 336 -4.46 26.83 9.90
CA TRP A 336 -5.05 27.32 11.16
C TRP A 336 -5.10 28.84 11.23
N GLN A 337 -4.16 29.53 10.59
CA GLN A 337 -4.18 30.99 10.50
C GLN A 337 -5.43 31.47 9.74
N LYS A 338 -5.77 30.82 8.62
CA LYS A 338 -6.97 31.14 7.86
C LYS A 338 -8.23 30.78 8.65
N TYR A 339 -8.31 29.56 9.17
CA TYR A 339 -9.46 29.06 9.92
C TYR A 339 -9.84 29.97 11.10
N LEU A 340 -8.87 30.37 11.92
CA LEU A 340 -9.12 31.24 13.08
C LEU A 340 -9.51 32.67 12.69
N THR A 341 -9.11 33.15 11.51
CA THR A 341 -9.50 34.49 11.02
C THR A 341 -10.99 34.54 10.65
N GLU A 342 -11.58 33.40 10.28
CA GLU A 342 -13.00 33.30 9.91
C GLU A 342 -13.93 33.22 11.14
N LEU A 343 -13.37 33.08 12.35
CA LEU A 343 -14.10 33.10 13.62
C LEU A 343 -14.02 34.52 14.22
N ASP A 344 -15.06 35.34 14.02
CA ASP A 344 -15.09 36.80 14.28
C ASP A 344 -14.59 37.25 15.68
N ASP A 345 -14.72 36.42 16.71
CA ASP A 345 -14.40 36.75 18.12
C ASP A 345 -12.97 36.32 18.58
N GLU A 346 -12.13 35.78 17.70
CA GLU A 346 -10.92 35.03 18.12
C GLU A 346 -9.56 35.72 17.81
N LYS A 347 -9.56 37.05 17.63
CA LYS A 347 -8.37 37.84 17.21
C LYS A 347 -7.15 37.73 18.14
N GLY A 348 -7.34 37.59 19.45
CA GLY A 348 -6.23 37.43 20.41
C GLY A 348 -5.54 36.07 20.32
N LYS A 349 -6.27 35.05 19.84
CA LYS A 349 -5.83 33.66 19.74
C LYS A 349 -5.22 33.35 18.37
N LEU A 350 -5.71 34.03 17.32
CA LEU A 350 -5.02 34.14 16.02
C LEU A 350 -3.56 34.60 16.19
N ALA A 351 -3.28 35.49 17.14
CA ALA A 351 -1.93 35.99 17.40
C ALA A 351 -0.95 34.90 17.90
N LYS A 352 -1.42 33.88 18.63
CA LYS A 352 -0.58 32.78 19.14
C LYS A 352 -0.08 31.86 18.02
N ILE A 353 -0.98 31.47 17.11
CA ILE A 353 -0.63 30.66 15.93
C ILE A 353 0.14 31.50 14.90
N SER A 354 -0.32 32.72 14.62
CA SER A 354 0.28 33.59 13.60
C SER A 354 1.70 34.07 13.94
N GLY A 355 2.13 33.94 15.20
CA GLY A 355 3.49 34.24 15.63
C GLY A 355 4.49 33.12 15.36
N ASN A 356 4.04 31.93 14.94
CA ASN A 356 4.89 30.78 14.67
C ASN A 356 5.24 30.69 13.18
N PHE A 357 6.38 31.26 12.79
CA PHE A 357 6.88 31.13 11.43
C PHE A 357 7.52 29.76 11.25
N GLU A 358 6.80 28.87 10.57
CA GLU A 358 7.29 27.53 10.30
C GLU A 358 8.14 27.47 9.03
N THR A 359 9.15 26.61 9.05
CA THR A 359 9.91 26.25 7.85
C THR A 359 9.12 25.25 7.00
N LEU A 360 8.92 25.58 5.73
CA LEU A 360 8.52 24.66 4.67
C LEU A 360 9.77 24.05 4.04
N GLU A 361 9.98 22.75 4.28
CA GLU A 361 11.01 21.95 3.60
C GLU A 361 10.40 21.28 2.37
N ARG A 362 11.05 21.46 1.22
CA ARG A 362 10.65 20.91 -0.07
C ARG A 362 11.76 20.01 -0.61
N PHE A 363 11.42 18.83 -1.07
CA PHE A 363 12.28 17.89 -1.76
C PHE A 363 11.88 17.84 -3.23
N MET A 364 12.82 18.15 -4.10
CA MET A 364 12.59 18.16 -5.54
C MET A 364 12.68 16.74 -6.10
N PRO A 365 11.74 16.31 -6.98
CA PRO A 365 11.89 15.04 -7.69
C PRO A 365 13.23 14.97 -8.43
N LYS A 366 13.82 13.77 -8.49
CA LYS A 366 15.07 13.52 -9.26
C LYS A 366 14.83 13.40 -10.76
N VAL A 367 13.55 13.35 -11.14
CA VAL A 367 13.07 13.11 -12.49
C VAL A 367 12.42 14.36 -13.05
N ASN A 368 12.37 14.46 -14.38
CA ASN A 368 11.54 15.45 -15.04
C ASN A 368 10.09 14.95 -15.00
N ALA A 369 9.17 15.81 -14.55
CA ALA A 369 7.75 15.50 -14.50
C ALA A 369 6.92 16.67 -15.05
N GLU A 370 6.13 16.40 -16.08
CA GLU A 370 5.21 17.35 -16.70
C GLU A 370 3.81 17.16 -16.11
N GLY A 371 3.35 18.14 -15.32
CA GLY A 371 2.06 18.10 -14.63
C GLY A 371 0.97 18.88 -15.35
N THR A 372 -0.21 18.28 -15.47
CA THR A 372 -1.42 18.92 -16.03
C THR A 372 -2.63 18.63 -15.16
N VAL A 373 -3.46 19.64 -14.92
CA VAL A 373 -4.76 19.53 -14.25
C VAL A 373 -5.87 19.55 -15.29
N TYR A 374 -6.88 18.71 -15.12
CA TYR A 374 -8.08 18.64 -15.94
C TYR A 374 -9.33 18.88 -15.10
N ARG A 375 -10.36 19.48 -15.72
CA ARG A 375 -11.66 19.72 -15.07
C ARG A 375 -12.55 18.49 -15.05
N ASP A 376 -12.35 17.57 -16.00
CA ASP A 376 -13.13 16.34 -16.12
C ASP A 376 -12.30 15.09 -15.83
N GLY A 377 -13.02 14.03 -15.47
CA GLY A 377 -12.50 12.72 -15.15
C GLY A 377 -11.68 12.02 -16.25
N TYR A 378 -11.84 12.41 -17.51
CA TYR A 378 -11.29 11.70 -18.67
C TYR A 378 -10.24 12.52 -19.43
N MET A 379 -9.69 13.56 -18.80
CA MET A 379 -8.59 14.37 -19.33
C MET A 379 -8.90 15.07 -20.67
N ARG A 380 -10.16 15.48 -20.88
CA ARG A 380 -10.64 16.12 -22.12
C ARG A 380 -10.66 17.64 -22.03
N ASP A 381 -10.80 18.18 -20.82
CA ASP A 381 -10.93 19.60 -20.52
C ASP A 381 -9.73 20.08 -19.69
N TYR A 382 -8.72 20.60 -20.39
CA TYR A 382 -7.50 21.15 -19.78
C TYR A 382 -7.81 22.35 -18.89
N LEU A 383 -7.28 22.35 -17.66
CA LEU A 383 -7.36 23.48 -16.74
C LEU A 383 -6.08 24.31 -16.75
N MET A 384 -4.96 23.70 -16.35
CA MET A 384 -3.68 24.36 -16.15
C MET A 384 -2.52 23.37 -16.09
N SER A 385 -1.31 23.83 -16.40
CA SER A 385 -0.08 23.12 -16.02
C SER A 385 0.21 23.32 -14.54
N VAL A 386 0.84 22.34 -13.91
CA VAL A 386 1.15 22.37 -12.49
C VAL A 386 2.54 21.80 -12.20
N ALA A 387 3.26 22.44 -11.28
CA ALA A 387 4.54 21.94 -10.80
C ALA A 387 4.32 20.82 -9.77
N PRO A 388 5.17 19.77 -9.74
CA PRO A 388 5.08 18.73 -8.72
C PRO A 388 5.38 19.27 -7.32
N VAL A 389 6.38 20.16 -7.24
CA VAL A 389 6.77 20.89 -6.04
C VAL A 389 7.10 22.33 -6.45
N ASP A 390 6.21 23.26 -6.14
CA ASP A 390 6.33 24.67 -6.52
C ASP A 390 7.19 25.45 -5.50
N GLN A 391 8.22 26.12 -6.01
CA GLN A 391 9.18 26.87 -5.20
C GLN A 391 8.66 28.26 -4.81
N ASN A 392 7.63 28.76 -5.49
CA ASN A 392 7.09 30.11 -5.29
C ASN A 392 5.87 30.13 -4.36
N ILE A 393 5.32 28.97 -4.00
CA ILE A 393 4.15 28.83 -3.13
C ILE A 393 4.60 28.49 -1.72
N ASN A 394 4.20 29.28 -0.73
CA ASN A 394 4.62 29.11 0.68
C ASN A 394 3.54 28.53 1.60
N SER A 395 2.49 27.95 1.02
CA SER A 395 1.46 27.18 1.72
C SER A 395 1.56 25.70 1.33
N TYR A 396 0.71 24.86 1.90
CA TYR A 396 0.70 23.42 1.62
C TYR A 396 0.36 23.10 0.14
N SER A 397 -0.27 24.01 -0.60
CA SER A 397 -0.51 23.88 -2.05
C SER A 397 0.75 23.96 -2.90
N ALA A 398 1.94 24.11 -2.30
CA ALA A 398 3.22 23.93 -2.97
C ALA A 398 3.38 22.52 -3.56
N PHE A 399 2.70 21.52 -3.00
CA PHE A 399 2.72 20.15 -3.51
C PHE A 399 1.57 19.95 -4.50
N ILE A 400 1.92 19.58 -5.74
CA ILE A 400 1.01 19.27 -6.86
C ILE A 400 -0.09 20.32 -7.15
N GLY A 401 0.07 21.56 -6.68
CA GLY A 401 -0.91 22.64 -6.84
C GLY A 401 -2.18 22.50 -6.00
N GLY A 402 -2.21 21.60 -5.02
CA GLY A 402 -3.35 21.42 -4.10
C GLY A 402 -4.41 20.41 -4.57
N ASP A 403 -5.66 20.69 -4.23
CA ASP A 403 -6.79 19.78 -4.44
C ASP A 403 -7.48 20.06 -5.77
N ASN A 404 -7.36 19.11 -6.69
CA ASN A 404 -7.74 19.25 -8.10
C ASN A 404 -8.62 18.06 -8.54
N PRO A 405 -9.54 18.24 -9.51
CA PRO A 405 -10.40 17.14 -9.99
C PRO A 405 -9.60 15.94 -10.47
N VAL A 406 -8.74 16.16 -11.48
CA VAL A 406 -7.76 15.19 -11.97
C VAL A 406 -6.45 15.92 -12.24
N THR A 407 -5.37 15.46 -11.63
CA THR A 407 -3.99 15.88 -11.95
C THR A 407 -3.25 14.71 -12.54
N VAL A 408 -2.49 14.93 -13.61
CA VAL A 408 -1.70 13.91 -14.27
C VAL A 408 -0.27 14.40 -14.42
N PHE A 409 0.68 13.60 -13.94
CA PHE A 409 2.09 13.79 -14.23
C PHE A 409 2.59 12.70 -15.16
N LYS A 410 3.28 13.11 -16.23
CA LYS A 410 4.11 12.21 -17.04
C LYS A 410 5.57 12.45 -16.69
N THR A 411 6.30 11.39 -16.40
CA THR A 411 7.70 11.47 -15.98
C THR A 411 8.61 10.89 -17.06
N ASN A 412 9.92 11.13 -16.93
CA ASN A 412 10.92 10.45 -17.75
C ASN A 412 11.41 9.12 -17.15
N VAL A 413 10.69 8.55 -16.17
CA VAL A 413 10.94 7.18 -15.69
C VAL A 413 10.48 6.20 -16.78
N ASP A 414 11.39 5.36 -17.29
CA ASP A 414 11.15 4.46 -18.42
C ASP A 414 10.89 3.01 -17.96
N ASN A 415 9.80 2.81 -17.20
CA ASN A 415 9.38 1.48 -16.75
C ASN A 415 7.94 1.12 -17.16
N GLY A 416 7.22 2.05 -17.81
CA GLY A 416 5.84 1.88 -18.23
C GLY A 416 4.81 1.85 -17.10
N ARG A 417 5.26 1.90 -15.83
CA ARG A 417 4.38 1.76 -14.66
C ARG A 417 3.53 2.99 -14.45
N LYS A 418 2.28 2.77 -14.07
CA LYS A 418 1.28 3.80 -13.85
C LYS A 418 0.63 3.61 -12.48
N ILE A 419 0.42 4.70 -11.76
CA ILE A 419 -0.28 4.72 -10.47
C ILE A 419 -1.44 5.69 -10.52
N CYS A 420 -2.56 5.29 -9.92
CA CYS A 420 -3.68 6.16 -9.60
C CYS A 420 -3.71 6.41 -8.09
N ILE A 421 -3.84 7.67 -7.68
CA ILE A 421 -3.88 8.10 -6.28
C ILE A 421 -5.21 8.81 -6.06
N ILE A 422 -6.13 8.18 -5.33
CA ILE A 422 -7.38 8.81 -4.87
C ILE A 422 -7.13 9.33 -3.46
N LYS A 423 -7.36 10.62 -3.24
CA LYS A 423 -6.84 11.29 -2.04
C LYS A 423 -7.71 12.39 -1.49
N ASP A 424 -7.50 12.72 -0.21
CA ASP A 424 -7.71 14.06 0.32
C ASP A 424 -6.41 14.86 0.30
N SER A 425 -6.38 16.05 0.91
CA SER A 425 -5.21 16.92 0.88
C SER A 425 -3.92 16.29 1.44
N TYR A 426 -3.95 15.30 2.33
CA TYR A 426 -2.73 14.59 2.77
C TYR A 426 -1.98 13.94 1.60
N GLY A 427 -2.71 13.49 0.57
CA GLY A 427 -2.14 12.90 -0.63
C GLY A 427 -1.32 13.86 -1.49
N ASN A 428 -1.39 15.17 -1.29
CA ASN A 428 -0.66 16.14 -2.12
C ASN A 428 0.85 15.95 -2.02
N ALA A 429 1.38 15.88 -0.80
CA ALA A 429 2.80 15.66 -0.57
C ALA A 429 3.24 14.22 -0.91
N PHE A 430 2.37 13.22 -0.65
CA PHE A 430 2.62 11.81 -1.00
C PHE A 430 2.78 11.63 -2.52
N SER A 431 1.90 12.26 -3.30
CA SER A 431 1.88 12.13 -4.77
C SER A 431 3.17 12.64 -5.42
N ALA A 432 3.81 13.65 -4.83
CA ALA A 432 5.09 14.17 -5.32
C ALA A 432 6.23 13.14 -5.21
N TRP A 433 6.18 12.22 -4.23
CA TRP A 433 7.16 11.15 -4.09
C TRP A 433 7.00 10.07 -5.16
N ALA A 434 5.75 9.72 -5.50
CA ALA A 434 5.42 8.73 -6.52
C ALA A 434 6.04 9.02 -7.89
N LEU A 435 6.28 10.30 -8.22
CA LEU A 435 6.87 10.72 -9.49
C LEU A 435 8.23 10.05 -9.76
N ASN A 436 9.01 9.74 -8.73
CA ASN A 436 10.34 9.17 -8.90
C ASN A 436 10.32 7.70 -9.33
N ASN A 437 9.18 7.00 -9.23
CA ASN A 437 9.08 5.55 -9.42
C ASN A 437 8.13 5.13 -10.56
N TYR A 438 7.34 6.07 -11.11
CA TYR A 438 6.29 5.78 -12.08
C TYR A 438 6.40 6.64 -13.34
N SER A 439 6.16 6.03 -14.51
CA SER A 439 6.06 6.74 -15.79
C SER A 439 4.87 7.68 -15.85
N VAL A 440 3.73 7.30 -15.26
CA VAL A 440 2.53 8.16 -15.17
C VAL A 440 1.91 8.11 -13.77
N VAL A 441 1.59 9.27 -13.23
CA VAL A 441 0.92 9.41 -11.92
C VAL A 441 -0.39 10.17 -12.13
N TYR A 442 -1.51 9.47 -11.97
CA TYR A 442 -2.86 10.03 -11.95
C TYR A 442 -3.27 10.32 -10.51
N ILE A 443 -3.80 11.52 -10.24
CA ILE A 443 -4.15 11.97 -8.90
C ILE A 443 -5.58 12.52 -8.97
N ILE A 444 -6.46 11.98 -8.14
CA ILE A 444 -7.89 12.27 -8.18
C ILE A 444 -8.35 12.73 -6.81
N ASP A 445 -8.98 13.90 -6.77
CA ASP A 445 -9.67 14.35 -5.57
C ASP A 445 -11.19 14.12 -5.73
N PRO A 446 -11.79 13.19 -4.98
CA PRO A 446 -13.18 12.80 -5.17
C PRO A 446 -14.15 13.96 -4.92
N ARG A 447 -13.76 14.94 -4.08
CA ARG A 447 -14.57 16.13 -3.79
C ARG A 447 -14.80 17.00 -5.03
N HIS A 448 -13.89 16.95 -5.99
CA HIS A 448 -13.86 17.83 -7.15
C HIS A 448 -14.14 17.08 -8.46
N VAL A 449 -13.80 15.80 -8.60
CA VAL A 449 -13.93 15.12 -9.91
C VAL A 449 -15.37 15.06 -10.45
N ASN A 450 -16.35 14.94 -9.56
CA ASN A 450 -17.78 14.88 -9.88
C ASN A 450 -18.56 16.18 -9.58
N GLY A 451 -17.87 17.31 -9.36
CA GLY A 451 -18.55 18.61 -9.22
C GLY A 451 -19.22 18.88 -7.87
N LEU A 452 -19.05 18.02 -6.87
CA LEU A 452 -19.77 18.10 -5.59
C LEU A 452 -19.50 19.38 -4.78
N TYR A 453 -18.34 20.00 -4.95
CA TYR A 453 -17.94 21.23 -4.24
C TYR A 453 -17.52 22.39 -5.17
N GLY A 454 -18.10 22.47 -6.38
CA GLY A 454 -18.07 23.69 -7.20
C GLY A 454 -17.01 23.75 -8.31
N PHE A 455 -16.23 22.69 -8.51
CA PHE A 455 -15.42 22.46 -9.72
C PHE A 455 -15.60 21.01 -10.15
N GLY A 456 -15.73 20.75 -11.45
CA GLY A 456 -16.07 19.44 -12.03
C GLY A 456 -17.49 19.39 -12.58
N GLY A 457 -17.71 18.62 -13.66
CA GLY A 457 -18.98 18.59 -14.40
C GLY A 457 -19.25 17.29 -15.17
N GLY A 458 -18.56 16.21 -14.81
CA GLY A 458 -18.73 14.89 -15.43
C GLY A 458 -19.17 13.82 -14.43
N GLU A 459 -19.67 12.70 -14.94
CA GLU A 459 -19.87 11.46 -14.18
C GLU A 459 -18.58 10.63 -14.24
N PHE A 460 -17.54 11.01 -13.50
CA PHE A 460 -16.35 10.16 -13.37
C PHE A 460 -16.73 8.83 -12.74
N LYS A 461 -16.29 7.74 -13.39
CA LYS A 461 -16.36 6.38 -12.90
C LYS A 461 -14.99 5.73 -12.91
N ILE A 462 -14.59 5.15 -11.78
CA ILE A 462 -13.24 4.58 -11.62
C ILE A 462 -13.00 3.40 -12.56
N ASP A 463 -14.00 2.57 -12.85
CA ASP A 463 -13.89 1.44 -13.79
C ASP A 463 -13.71 1.92 -15.24
N GLU A 464 -14.39 2.99 -15.63
CA GLU A 464 -14.20 3.61 -16.95
C GLU A 464 -12.82 4.24 -17.06
N PHE A 465 -12.41 5.02 -16.06
CA PHE A 465 -11.08 5.61 -16.03
C PHE A 465 -9.99 4.54 -16.08
N TYR A 466 -10.18 3.43 -15.35
CA TYR A 466 -9.29 2.29 -15.37
C TYR A 466 -9.16 1.65 -16.75
N ARG A 467 -10.27 1.43 -17.47
CA ARG A 467 -10.24 0.91 -18.85
C ARG A 467 -9.47 1.78 -19.84
N HIS A 468 -9.37 3.08 -19.59
CA HIS A 468 -8.64 4.02 -20.46
C HIS A 468 -7.17 4.17 -20.08
N THR A 469 -6.84 4.01 -18.79
CA THR A 469 -5.52 4.31 -18.27
C THR A 469 -4.69 3.07 -18.02
N GLU A 470 -5.32 1.95 -17.69
CA GLU A 470 -4.70 0.67 -17.34
C GLU A 470 -3.57 0.88 -16.33
N PHE A 471 -3.88 1.52 -15.20
CA PHE A 471 -2.90 1.74 -14.15
C PHE A 471 -2.56 0.45 -13.42
N ASP A 472 -1.31 0.30 -12.96
CA ASP A 472 -0.86 -0.92 -12.26
C ASP A 472 -1.23 -0.86 -10.77
N ASP A 473 -1.11 0.32 -10.16
CA ASP A 473 -1.35 0.52 -8.74
C ASP A 473 -2.45 1.55 -8.48
N LEU A 474 -3.32 1.28 -7.51
CA LEU A 474 -4.28 2.23 -6.95
C LEU A 474 -3.97 2.46 -5.47
N VAL A 475 -3.64 3.69 -5.09
CA VAL A 475 -3.48 4.07 -3.68
C VAL A 475 -4.62 4.98 -3.28
N ILE A 476 -5.35 4.60 -2.24
CA ILE A 476 -6.36 5.46 -1.61
C ILE A 476 -5.79 5.96 -0.29
N ILE A 477 -5.42 7.25 -0.25
CA ILE A 477 -4.74 7.88 0.88
C ILE A 477 -5.62 8.92 1.54
N ASN A 478 -5.89 8.72 2.83
CA ASN A 478 -6.76 9.60 3.60
C ASN A 478 -6.34 9.73 5.07
N TYR A 479 -6.74 10.82 5.71
CA TYR A 479 -6.58 11.02 7.16
C TYR A 479 -7.92 10.90 7.90
N PRO A 480 -7.91 10.76 9.24
CA PRO A 480 -9.12 10.53 10.04
C PRO A 480 -10.31 11.44 9.77
N ALA A 481 -10.13 12.74 9.52
CA ALA A 481 -11.30 13.60 9.27
C ALA A 481 -12.05 13.23 7.99
N SER A 482 -11.33 12.75 6.97
CA SER A 482 -11.92 12.30 5.71
C SER A 482 -12.70 10.99 5.88
N VAL A 483 -12.21 10.11 6.74
CA VAL A 483 -12.93 8.88 7.13
C VAL A 483 -14.22 9.23 7.89
N GLU A 484 -14.17 10.20 8.80
CA GLU A 484 -15.34 10.61 9.59
C GLU A 484 -16.34 11.43 8.76
N SER A 485 -15.86 12.23 7.81
CA SER A 485 -16.66 13.13 6.98
C SER A 485 -17.67 12.39 6.10
N GLN A 486 -18.96 12.66 6.30
CA GLN A 486 -20.03 12.16 5.44
C GLN A 486 -19.87 12.64 3.99
N GLY A 487 -19.51 13.91 3.79
CA GLY A 487 -19.36 14.51 2.47
C GLY A 487 -18.21 13.88 1.68
N PHE A 488 -17.08 13.61 2.34
CA PHE A 488 -15.95 12.96 1.71
C PHE A 488 -16.26 11.50 1.35
N ARG A 489 -16.87 10.74 2.27
CA ARG A 489 -17.29 9.36 2.00
C ARG A 489 -18.31 9.27 0.87
N TYR A 490 -19.26 10.20 0.80
CA TYR A 490 -20.17 10.29 -0.33
C TYR A 490 -19.43 10.57 -1.64
N ALA A 491 -18.47 11.49 -1.64
CA ALA A 491 -17.67 11.80 -2.81
C ALA A 491 -16.85 10.58 -3.31
N LEU A 492 -16.30 9.79 -2.39
CA LEU A 492 -15.62 8.53 -2.72
C LEU A 492 -16.59 7.46 -3.25
N SER A 493 -17.78 7.32 -2.64
CA SER A 493 -18.71 6.23 -2.99
C SER A 493 -19.33 6.36 -4.37
N VAL A 494 -19.29 7.56 -4.97
CA VAL A 494 -19.84 7.83 -6.31
C VAL A 494 -18.82 7.70 -7.44
N LEU A 495 -17.55 7.45 -7.13
CA LEU A 495 -16.54 7.00 -8.10
C LEU A 495 -16.88 5.59 -8.62
#